data_AF-A0A935WKQ3-F1
#
_entry.id   AF-A0A935WKQ3-F1
#
_cell.length_a   1.000
_cell.length_b   1.000
_cell.length_c   1.000
_cell.angle_alpha   90.00
_cell.angle_beta   90.00
_cell.angle_gamma   90.00
#
_symmetry.space_group_name_H-M   'P 1'
#
loop_
_entity.id
_entity.type
_entity.pdbx_description
1 polymer ?
#
loop_
_entity_poly.entity_id
_entity_poly.type
_entity_poly.pdbx_seq_one_letter_code
_entity_poly.pdbx_strand_id
1 'polypeptide(L)'
;MYVVGGIDSLSQAVATVERLDTASGTWQPRAPLLAPRRWPSAVTLNGVLYVGGGSLGERTIERYNAAGNSWAVAATLPDSLSRASLTTLRGQLYVSGNPYTPGGISGTIRLYRWDPATTTWTPLRTPTLARTDTEAAAMDGKIWLLGGSSGAEGPGMLVYTP
;
A
#
# COMPACT_ATOMS: atom_id res chain seq x y z
N MET A 1 -13.57 -4.51 10.37
CA MET A 1 -12.14 -4.75 10.08
C MET A 1 -12.03 -5.65 8.86
N TYR A 2 -11.04 -5.44 8.01
CA TYR A 2 -10.75 -6.31 6.86
C TYR A 2 -9.35 -6.89 6.98
N VAL A 3 -9.18 -8.14 6.56
CA VAL A 3 -7.88 -8.79 6.34
C VAL A 3 -7.82 -9.13 4.85
N VAL A 4 -6.72 -8.77 4.19
CA VAL A 4 -6.59 -8.85 2.73
C VAL A 4 -5.26 -9.50 2.34
N GLY A 5 -5.33 -10.53 1.49
CA GLY A 5 -4.19 -11.24 0.95
C GLY A 5 -3.28 -11.85 2.04
N GLY A 6 -1.97 -11.84 1.79
CA GLY A 6 -0.97 -12.40 2.69
C GLY A 6 -0.31 -13.65 2.11
N ILE A 7 0.09 -14.56 2.99
CA ILE A 7 0.67 -15.85 2.64
C ILE A 7 -0.03 -16.98 3.39
N ASP A 8 -0.14 -18.14 2.75
CA ASP A 8 -0.62 -19.37 3.39
C ASP A 8 0.50 -20.12 4.13
N SER A 9 0.16 -21.29 4.69
CA SER A 9 1.11 -22.17 5.38
C SER A 9 2.22 -22.73 4.48
N LEU A 10 2.06 -22.63 3.16
CA LEU A 10 3.03 -23.03 2.13
C LEU A 10 3.82 -21.83 1.59
N SER A 11 3.72 -20.67 2.24
CA SER A 11 4.33 -19.40 1.82
C SER A 11 3.90 -18.91 0.43
N GLN A 12 2.76 -19.39 -0.08
CA GLN A 12 2.18 -18.94 -1.33
C GLN A 12 1.36 -17.68 -1.11
N ALA A 13 1.41 -16.76 -2.06
CA ALA A 13 0.58 -15.58 -2.04
C ALA A 13 -0.90 -15.99 -2.10
N VAL A 14 -1.75 -15.38 -1.27
CA VAL A 14 -3.19 -15.60 -1.32
C VAL A 14 -3.92 -14.31 -1.70
N ALA A 15 -5.10 -14.48 -2.31
CA ALA A 15 -6.02 -13.39 -2.65
C ALA A 15 -7.19 -13.29 -1.66
N THR A 16 -7.20 -14.10 -0.60
CA THR A 16 -8.31 -14.20 0.35
C THR A 16 -8.57 -12.88 1.03
N VAL A 17 -9.86 -12.57 1.22
CA VAL A 17 -10.30 -11.38 1.95
C VAL A 17 -11.37 -11.79 2.94
N GLU A 18 -11.20 -11.36 4.19
CA GLU A 18 -12.15 -11.59 5.26
C GLU A 18 -12.53 -10.28 5.93
N ARG A 19 -13.79 -10.18 6.35
CA ARG A 19 -14.31 -9.04 7.09
C ARG A 19 -14.84 -9.51 8.44
N LEU A 20 -14.40 -8.87 9.51
CA LEU A 20 -14.99 -9.03 10.83
C LEU A 20 -16.34 -8.32 10.88
N ASP A 21 -17.40 -9.07 11.14
CA ASP A 21 -18.67 -8.53 11.63
C ASP A 21 -18.52 -8.26 13.14
N THR A 22 -18.54 -6.99 13.50
CA THR A 22 -18.33 -6.55 14.89
C THR A 22 -19.53 -6.82 15.79
N ALA A 23 -20.72 -7.04 15.24
CA ALA A 23 -21.90 -7.35 16.05
C ALA A 23 -21.88 -8.82 16.51
N SER A 24 -21.51 -9.73 15.61
CA SER A 24 -21.43 -11.17 15.91
C SER A 24 -20.04 -11.63 16.37
N GLY A 25 -19.00 -10.82 16.16
CA GLY A 25 -17.61 -11.21 16.41
C GLY A 25 -17.08 -12.25 15.42
N THR A 26 -17.75 -12.46 14.29
CA THR A 26 -17.39 -13.52 13.32
C THR A 26 -16.71 -12.95 12.08
N TRP A 27 -15.72 -13.69 11.58
CA TRP A 27 -15.12 -13.41 10.28
C TRP A 27 -15.99 -13.97 9.17
N GLN A 28 -16.18 -13.18 8.12
CA GLN A 28 -16.96 -13.55 6.98
C GLN A 28 -16.12 -13.39 5.70
N PRO A 29 -16.13 -14.36 4.79
CA PRO A 29 -15.42 -14.25 3.53
C PRO A 29 -16.01 -13.11 2.69
N ARG A 30 -15.14 -12.47 1.91
CA ARG A 30 -15.49 -11.48 0.88
C ARG A 30 -14.85 -11.87 -0.45
N ALA A 31 -15.21 -11.16 -1.51
CA ALA A 31 -14.61 -11.41 -2.81
C ALA A 31 -13.08 -11.32 -2.72
N PRO A 32 -12.35 -12.27 -3.31
CA PRO A 32 -10.91 -12.26 -3.31
C PRO A 32 -10.38 -11.08 -4.12
N LEU A 33 -9.16 -10.66 -3.82
CA LEU A 33 -8.40 -9.72 -4.67
C LEU A 33 -8.30 -10.25 -6.11
N LEU A 34 -8.11 -9.35 -7.07
CA LEU A 34 -7.98 -9.70 -8.49
C LEU A 34 -6.73 -10.54 -8.76
N ALA A 35 -5.68 -10.37 -7.94
CA ALA A 35 -4.49 -11.20 -7.94
C ALA A 35 -4.03 -11.50 -6.50
N PRO A 36 -3.43 -12.67 -6.23
CA PRO A 36 -2.82 -12.96 -4.94
C PRO A 36 -1.66 -12.01 -4.62
N ARG A 37 -1.59 -11.52 -3.38
CA ARG A 37 -0.57 -10.54 -2.96
C ARG A 37 0.09 -10.97 -1.66
N ARG A 38 1.42 -11.03 -1.63
CA ARG A 38 2.20 -11.16 -0.38
C ARG A 38 2.51 -9.78 0.15
N TRP A 39 2.21 -9.55 1.43
CA TRP A 39 2.41 -8.28 2.12
C TRP A 39 1.79 -7.06 1.40
N PRO A 40 0.50 -7.11 1.04
CA PRO A 40 -0.18 -5.93 0.52
C PRO A 40 -0.28 -4.85 1.60
N SER A 41 -0.38 -3.59 1.17
CA SER A 41 -0.75 -2.48 2.05
C SER A 41 -2.16 -2.02 1.69
N ALA A 42 -2.95 -1.67 2.70
CA ALA A 42 -4.37 -1.36 2.57
C ALA A 42 -4.71 -0.06 3.28
N VAL A 43 -5.52 0.79 2.64
CA VAL A 43 -5.95 2.08 3.17
C VAL A 43 -7.40 2.35 2.85
N THR A 44 -8.05 3.19 3.65
CA THR A 44 -9.36 3.75 3.29
C THR A 44 -9.18 5.14 2.72
N LEU A 45 -9.80 5.39 1.56
CA LEU A 45 -9.88 6.70 0.92
C LEU A 45 -11.34 6.99 0.60
N ASN A 46 -11.88 8.09 1.13
CA ASN A 46 -13.27 8.51 0.92
C ASN A 46 -14.29 7.38 1.21
N GLY A 47 -14.05 6.60 2.26
CA GLY A 47 -14.92 5.48 2.67
C GLY A 47 -14.75 4.19 1.85
N VAL A 48 -13.85 4.17 0.86
CA VAL A 48 -13.57 2.99 0.02
C VAL A 48 -12.24 2.37 0.43
N LEU A 49 -12.21 1.03 0.51
CA LEU A 49 -10.99 0.26 0.77
C LEU A 49 -10.17 0.14 -0.52
N TYR A 50 -8.90 0.52 -0.44
CA TYR A 50 -7.90 0.36 -1.48
C TYR A 50 -6.79 -0.57 -1.01
N VAL A 51 -6.35 -1.46 -1.89
CA VAL A 51 -5.25 -2.41 -1.64
C VAL A 51 -4.22 -2.24 -2.74
N GLY A 52 -2.96 -2.09 -2.36
CA GLY A 52 -1.87 -1.85 -3.29
C GLY A 52 -0.57 -2.45 -2.80
N GLY A 53 0.44 -2.41 -3.69
CA GLY A 53 1.73 -2.99 -3.38
C GLY A 53 1.70 -4.51 -3.28
N GLY A 54 2.60 -5.03 -2.44
CA GLY A 54 2.90 -6.45 -2.34
C GLY A 54 4.11 -6.86 -3.18
N SER A 55 4.63 -8.05 -2.90
CA SER A 55 5.80 -8.58 -3.60
C SER A 55 5.49 -9.00 -5.05
N LEU A 56 6.54 -9.20 -5.87
CA LEU A 56 6.50 -9.60 -7.29
C LEU A 56 6.23 -8.47 -8.30
N GLY A 57 6.52 -7.23 -7.92
CA GLY A 57 6.47 -6.10 -8.85
C GLY A 57 5.05 -5.69 -9.26
N GLU A 58 4.05 -6.08 -8.47
CA GLU A 58 2.66 -5.67 -8.66
C GLU A 58 2.54 -4.14 -8.61
N ARG A 59 1.80 -3.58 -9.57
CA ARG A 59 1.66 -2.12 -9.77
C ARG A 59 0.24 -1.64 -9.54
N THR A 60 -0.73 -2.54 -9.57
CA THR A 60 -2.15 -2.18 -9.48
C THR A 60 -2.51 -1.81 -8.04
N ILE A 61 -3.36 -0.80 -7.94
CA ILE A 61 -4.13 -0.45 -6.76
C ILE A 61 -5.56 -0.89 -7.04
N GLU A 62 -6.06 -1.82 -6.24
CA GLU A 62 -7.42 -2.34 -6.32
C GLU A 62 -8.33 -1.60 -5.35
N ARG A 63 -9.56 -1.29 -5.76
CA ARG A 63 -10.60 -0.72 -4.90
C ARG A 63 -11.73 -1.72 -4.70
N TYR A 64 -12.27 -1.75 -3.49
CA TYR A 64 -13.37 -2.63 -3.13
C TYR A 64 -14.74 -1.95 -3.31
N ASN A 65 -15.64 -2.59 -4.05
CA ASN A 65 -17.05 -2.26 -4.10
C ASN A 65 -17.80 -3.08 -3.05
N ALA A 66 -18.14 -2.46 -1.91
CA ALA A 66 -18.83 -3.13 -0.82
C ALA A 66 -20.27 -3.54 -1.17
N ALA A 67 -20.97 -2.77 -2.00
CA ALA A 67 -22.36 -3.07 -2.40
C ALA A 67 -22.42 -4.29 -3.32
N GLY A 68 -21.48 -4.38 -4.27
CA GLY A 68 -21.39 -5.47 -5.23
C GLY A 68 -20.46 -6.60 -4.81
N ASN A 69 -19.87 -6.56 -3.60
CA ASN A 69 -18.83 -7.48 -3.13
C ASN A 69 -17.83 -7.85 -4.23
N SER A 70 -17.12 -6.86 -4.78
CA SER A 70 -16.22 -7.05 -5.92
C SER A 70 -15.04 -6.09 -5.86
N TRP A 71 -13.96 -6.42 -6.57
CA TRP A 71 -12.79 -5.59 -6.70
C TRP A 71 -12.66 -5.08 -8.14
N ALA A 72 -12.05 -3.91 -8.29
CA ALA A 72 -11.68 -3.35 -9.58
C ALA A 72 -10.32 -2.66 -9.48
N VAL A 73 -9.54 -2.66 -10.56
CA VAL A 73 -8.33 -1.83 -10.65
C VAL A 73 -8.75 -0.36 -10.65
N ALA A 74 -8.26 0.41 -9.67
CA ALA A 74 -8.50 1.83 -9.56
C ALA A 74 -7.40 2.65 -10.24
N ALA A 75 -6.16 2.19 -10.13
CA ALA A 75 -4.99 2.84 -10.70
C ALA A 75 -3.84 1.83 -10.86
N THR A 76 -2.88 2.16 -11.72
CA THR A 76 -1.64 1.40 -11.88
C THR A 76 -0.47 2.34 -11.65
N LEU A 77 0.42 2.00 -10.72
CA LEU A 77 1.61 2.80 -10.40
C LEU A 77 2.51 2.98 -11.63
N PRO A 78 3.20 4.14 -11.78
CA PRO A 78 4.16 4.35 -12.86
C PRO A 78 5.33 3.34 -12.82
N ASP A 79 5.77 2.94 -11.63
CA ASP A 79 6.82 1.96 -11.40
C ASP A 79 6.38 0.82 -10.49
N SER A 80 7.00 -0.35 -10.64
CA SER A 80 6.90 -1.45 -9.68
C SER A 80 7.71 -1.13 -8.43
N LEU A 81 7.08 -1.22 -7.26
CA LEU A 81 7.70 -0.95 -5.97
C LEU A 81 7.72 -2.20 -5.09
N SER A 82 8.87 -2.47 -4.47
CA SER A 82 9.03 -3.43 -3.37
C SER A 82 8.70 -2.75 -2.04
N ARG A 83 8.17 -3.53 -1.08
CA ARG A 83 7.86 -3.07 0.28
C ARG A 83 7.00 -1.79 0.27
N ALA A 84 6.04 -1.76 -0.65
CA ALA A 84 5.21 -0.59 -0.83
C ALA A 84 4.27 -0.42 0.37
N SER A 85 4.21 0.81 0.88
CA SER A 85 3.30 1.24 1.93
C SER A 85 2.37 2.32 1.39
N LEU A 86 1.09 2.21 1.72
CA LEU A 86 0.04 3.13 1.30
C LEU A 86 -0.37 4.00 2.49
N THR A 87 -0.67 5.26 2.21
CA THR A 87 -1.36 6.15 3.16
C THR A 87 -2.26 7.15 2.42
N THR A 88 -3.12 7.86 3.13
CA THR A 88 -4.05 8.82 2.54
C THR A 88 -3.94 10.18 3.22
N LEU A 89 -3.98 11.25 2.44
CA LEU A 89 -3.96 12.61 2.96
C LEU A 89 -4.73 13.53 2.01
N ARG A 90 -5.66 14.33 2.55
CA ARG A 90 -6.45 15.33 1.80
C ARG A 90 -7.13 14.77 0.55
N GLY A 91 -7.74 13.59 0.66
CA GLY A 91 -8.48 12.96 -0.45
C GLY A 91 -7.60 12.33 -1.54
N GLN A 92 -6.29 12.23 -1.31
CA GLN A 92 -5.33 11.63 -2.24
C GLN A 92 -4.66 10.41 -1.61
N LEU A 93 -4.20 9.49 -2.46
CA LEU A 93 -3.49 8.28 -2.05
C LEU A 93 -1.99 8.49 -2.27
N TYR A 94 -1.18 8.10 -1.29
CA TYR A 94 0.27 8.17 -1.35
C TYR A 94 0.83 6.75 -1.28
N VAL A 95 1.79 6.44 -2.16
CA VAL A 95 2.50 5.17 -2.17
C VAL A 95 3.98 5.45 -2.04
N SER A 96 4.59 4.90 -0.99
CA SER A 96 6.04 4.87 -0.83
C SER A 96 6.55 3.45 -1.02
N GLY A 97 7.74 3.29 -1.60
CA GLY A 97 8.42 2.01 -1.65
C GLY A 97 9.74 2.10 -2.39
N ASN A 98 10.54 1.06 -2.32
CA ASN A 98 11.80 1.00 -3.06
C ASN A 98 11.55 0.45 -4.48
N PRO A 99 12.35 0.82 -5.49
CA PRO A 99 12.35 0.16 -6.79
C PRO A 99 12.39 -1.36 -6.69
N TYR A 100 11.42 -2.03 -7.33
CA TYR A 100 11.40 -3.48 -7.45
C TYR A 100 12.49 -3.95 -8.42
N THR A 101 13.28 -4.94 -8.00
CA THR A 101 14.17 -5.71 -8.87
C THR A 101 13.92 -7.19 -8.67
N PRO A 102 13.92 -8.02 -9.73
CA PRO A 102 13.90 -9.47 -9.58
C PRO A 102 15.03 -9.91 -8.65
N GLY A 103 14.70 -10.63 -7.58
CA GLY A 103 15.67 -11.09 -6.58
C GLY A 103 15.94 -10.12 -5.42
N GLY A 104 15.32 -8.93 -5.35
CA GLY A 104 15.50 -8.09 -4.17
C GLY A 104 14.88 -6.68 -4.20
N ILE A 105 15.54 -5.80 -3.45
CA ILE A 105 15.19 -4.40 -3.29
C ILE A 105 16.40 -3.60 -3.78
N SER A 106 16.17 -2.49 -4.50
CA SER A 106 17.25 -1.60 -4.94
C SER A 106 16.91 -0.14 -4.72
N GLY A 107 17.93 0.72 -4.69
CA GLY A 107 17.77 2.17 -4.67
C GLY A 107 17.12 2.74 -3.40
N THR A 108 16.86 4.04 -3.44
CA THR A 108 16.16 4.77 -2.38
C THR A 108 14.64 4.68 -2.55
N ILE A 109 13.92 5.02 -1.48
CA ILE A 109 12.47 5.09 -1.51
C ILE A 109 12.01 6.08 -2.58
N ARG A 110 11.01 5.69 -3.36
CA ARG A 110 10.19 6.53 -4.24
C ARG A 110 8.88 6.84 -3.53
N LEU A 111 8.34 8.04 -3.75
CA LEU A 111 7.04 8.46 -3.25
C LEU A 111 6.21 8.94 -4.44
N TYR A 112 5.01 8.39 -4.54
CA TYR A 112 4.02 8.75 -5.53
C TYR A 112 2.75 9.23 -4.85
N ARG A 113 2.09 10.22 -5.46
CA ARG A 113 0.76 10.67 -5.09
C ARG A 113 -0.20 10.39 -6.23
N TRP A 114 -1.32 9.75 -5.95
CA TRP A 114 -2.42 9.58 -6.88
C TRP A 114 -3.60 10.45 -6.48
N ASP A 115 -4.09 11.21 -7.47
CA ASP A 115 -5.31 11.98 -7.35
C ASP A 115 -6.46 11.22 -8.04
N PRO A 116 -7.49 10.74 -7.30
CA PRO A 116 -8.61 10.02 -7.89
C PRO A 116 -9.49 10.90 -8.77
N ALA A 117 -9.52 12.23 -8.58
CA ALA A 117 -10.36 13.14 -9.35
C ALA A 117 -9.81 13.38 -10.75
N THR A 118 -8.47 13.41 -10.89
CA THR A 118 -7.80 13.58 -12.19
C THR A 118 -7.20 12.28 -12.70
N THR A 119 -7.32 11.19 -11.95
CA THR A 119 -6.73 9.87 -12.23
C THR A 119 -5.21 9.91 -12.49
N THR A 120 -4.53 10.90 -11.92
CA THR A 120 -3.12 11.21 -12.26
C THR A 120 -2.18 10.81 -11.14
N TRP A 121 -1.03 10.24 -11.52
CA TRP A 121 0.09 10.01 -10.62
C TRP A 121 1.10 11.16 -10.71
N THR A 122 1.56 11.64 -9.57
CA THR A 122 2.63 12.63 -9.44
C THR A 122 3.79 12.02 -8.65
N PRO A 123 5.01 11.93 -9.21
CA PRO A 123 6.19 11.61 -8.42
C PRO A 123 6.51 12.77 -7.47
N LEU A 124 6.81 12.45 -6.22
CA LEU A 124 7.17 13.42 -5.19
C LEU A 124 8.64 13.29 -4.83
N ARG A 125 9.21 14.39 -4.31
CA ARG A 125 10.58 14.39 -3.79
C ARG A 125 10.66 13.41 -2.63
N THR A 126 11.68 12.56 -2.66
CA THR A 126 11.98 11.64 -1.56
C THR A 126 13.25 12.02 -0.83
N PRO A 127 13.36 11.62 0.45
CA PRO A 127 14.61 11.72 1.18
C PRO A 127 15.70 10.91 0.49
N THR A 128 16.93 11.41 0.58
CA THR A 128 18.12 10.75 0.02
C THR A 128 18.60 9.57 0.86
N LEU A 129 18.05 9.37 2.07
CA LEU A 129 18.43 8.28 2.94
C LEU A 129 17.89 6.95 2.40
N ALA A 130 18.80 6.01 2.12
CA ALA A 130 18.45 4.66 1.72
C ALA A 130 17.88 3.89 2.93
N ARG A 131 16.56 3.80 3.02
CA ARG A 131 15.84 2.89 3.93
C ARG A 131 15.01 1.89 3.12
N THR A 132 14.76 0.73 3.70
CA THR A 132 13.78 -0.25 3.23
C THR A 132 12.78 -0.56 4.34
N ASP A 133 11.65 -1.17 4.00
CA ASP A 133 10.66 -1.66 4.98
C ASP A 133 10.08 -0.55 5.87
N THR A 134 9.94 0.66 5.30
CA THR A 134 9.28 1.79 5.98
C THR A 134 7.77 1.68 5.84
N GLU A 135 7.04 2.13 6.87
CA GLU A 135 5.59 2.30 6.80
C GLU A 135 5.21 3.78 6.69
N ALA A 136 4.20 4.08 5.88
CA ALA A 136 3.71 5.42 5.62
C ALA A 136 2.52 5.78 6.51
N ALA A 137 2.59 6.95 7.15
CA ALA A 137 1.50 7.48 7.96
C ALA A 137 1.25 8.95 7.64
N ALA A 138 -0.03 9.35 7.61
CA ALA A 138 -0.44 10.73 7.49
C ALA A 138 -0.77 11.31 8.87
N MET A 139 -0.13 12.42 9.24
CA MET A 139 -0.34 13.09 10.53
C MET A 139 0.01 14.58 10.40
N ASP A 140 -0.80 15.46 11.00
CA ASP A 140 -0.60 16.92 11.01
C ASP A 140 -0.40 17.53 9.62
N GLY A 141 -1.16 17.04 8.63
CA GLY A 141 -1.08 17.52 7.25
C GLY A 141 0.19 17.08 6.52
N LYS A 142 0.96 16.12 7.04
CA LYS A 142 2.22 15.63 6.48
C LYS A 142 2.20 14.11 6.29
N ILE A 143 3.13 13.62 5.46
CA ILE A 143 3.41 12.20 5.30
C ILE A 143 4.75 11.85 5.97
N TRP A 144 4.71 10.88 6.86
CA TRP A 144 5.83 10.32 7.59
C TRP A 144 6.14 8.93 7.08
N LEU A 145 7.42 8.63 6.88
CA LEU A 145 7.92 7.27 6.70
C LEU A 145 8.62 6.84 7.98
N LEU A 146 8.09 5.82 8.62
CA LEU A 146 8.45 5.38 9.95
C LEU A 146 9.11 4.01 9.91
N GLY A 147 10.03 3.79 10.86
CA GLY A 147 10.76 2.53 10.99
C GLY A 147 11.66 2.24 9.79
N GLY A 148 11.68 0.97 9.38
CA GLY A 148 12.54 0.48 8.32
C GLY A 148 14.00 0.33 8.71
N SER A 149 14.74 -0.40 7.89
CA SER A 149 16.16 -0.66 8.06
C SER A 149 17.00 0.21 7.14
N SER A 150 18.15 0.66 7.66
CA SER A 150 19.20 1.33 6.90
C SER A 150 20.56 0.92 7.46
N GLY A 151 21.60 0.99 6.64
CA GLY A 151 22.98 0.82 7.12
C GLY A 151 23.48 1.96 8.03
N ALA A 152 22.65 2.97 8.29
CA ALA A 152 22.91 4.10 9.17
C ALA A 152 21.71 4.31 10.12
N GLU A 153 21.96 4.64 11.39
CA GLU A 153 20.91 4.81 12.39
C GLU A 153 20.19 6.18 12.31
N GLY A 154 18.92 6.21 12.74
CA GLY A 154 18.16 7.44 12.98
C GLY A 154 16.65 7.19 13.07
N PRO A 155 15.92 7.76 14.05
CA PRO A 155 14.47 7.62 14.14
C PRO A 155 13.75 8.51 13.12
N GLY A 156 12.61 8.04 12.60
CA GLY A 156 11.52 8.80 11.96
C GLY A 156 11.88 9.75 10.81
N MET A 157 11.45 9.44 9.58
CA MET A 157 11.73 10.28 8.42
C MET A 157 10.48 11.04 7.97
N LEU A 158 10.50 12.37 8.07
CA LEU A 158 9.49 13.21 7.40
C LEU A 158 9.79 13.19 5.89
N VAL A 159 8.76 12.92 5.08
CA VAL A 159 8.95 12.81 3.63
C VAL A 159 8.29 13.93 2.87
N TYR A 160 7.10 14.36 3.30
CA TYR A 160 6.35 15.31 2.52
C TYR A 160 5.49 16.24 3.37
N THR A 161 5.59 17.54 3.06
CA THR A 161 4.64 18.57 3.46
C THR A 161 4.01 19.08 2.15
N PRO A 162 2.70 18.90 1.95
CA PRO A 162 2.02 19.32 0.72
C PRO A 162 2.03 20.82 0.47
#